data_AF-A0A3S0H4H7-F1
#
_entry.id   AF-A0A3S0H4H7-F1
#
_cell.length_a   1.000
_cell.length_b   1.000
_cell.length_c   1.000
_cell.angle_alpha   90.00
_cell.angle_beta   90.00
_cell.angle_gamma   90.00
#
_symmetry.space_group_name_H-M   'P 1'
#
loop_
_entity.id
_entity.type
_entity.pdbx_description
1 polymer ?
#
loop_
_entity_poly.entity_id
_entity_poly.type
_entity_poly.pdbx_seq_one_letter_code
_entity_poly.pdbx_strand_id
1 'polypeptide(L)'
;MSLQATFIATEDISNWQDAGCVVLGNPSGSTERVVMAVGISVGSGVRWRVDLFASVGQSCFQDVRCIGELVYIGYGQQVAVFSPKTASLASHSLDGYFGHVFTTLDLESPNLGSSVLVASASELLRFDGAGQLLWRRSGLGIDGVVIHRVQDGEIFGDAEWDPPGGWKSFRLRLDSGEICQS
;
A
#
# COMPACT_ATOMS: atom_id res chain seq x y z
N MET A 1 -17.85 -7.22 -12.35
CA MET A 1 -17.53 -5.81 -12.66
C MET A 1 -16.02 -5.69 -12.60
N SER A 2 -15.37 -5.13 -13.63
CA SER A 2 -13.91 -4.96 -13.60
C SER A 2 -13.56 -3.68 -12.86
N LEU A 3 -12.76 -3.79 -11.80
CA LEU A 3 -12.17 -2.65 -11.11
C LEU A 3 -10.78 -2.41 -11.71
N GLN A 4 -10.50 -1.16 -12.08
CA GLN A 4 -9.20 -0.74 -12.58
C GLN A 4 -8.77 0.51 -11.83
N ALA A 5 -7.49 0.58 -11.48
CA ALA A 5 -6.90 1.75 -10.84
C ALA A 5 -5.51 2.02 -11.43
N THR A 6 -5.18 3.28 -11.60
CA THR A 6 -3.88 3.72 -12.12
C THR A 6 -3.51 5.06 -11.51
N PHE A 7 -2.22 5.30 -11.35
CA PHE A 7 -1.73 6.66 -11.15
C PHE A 7 -2.02 7.49 -12.41
N ILE A 8 -2.37 8.75 -12.19
CA ILE A 8 -2.64 9.74 -13.24
C ILE A 8 -1.63 10.87 -13.08
N ALA A 9 -1.03 11.30 -14.19
CA ALA A 9 -0.15 12.46 -14.21
C ALA A 9 -0.95 13.74 -13.87
N THR A 10 -0.32 14.73 -13.26
CA THR A 10 -1.01 15.92 -12.77
C THR A 10 -1.71 16.74 -13.87
N GLU A 11 -1.13 16.74 -15.08
CA GLU A 11 -1.67 17.32 -16.30
C GLU A 11 -2.98 16.64 -16.76
N ASP A 12 -3.13 15.36 -16.49
CA ASP A 12 -4.28 14.54 -16.92
C ASP A 12 -5.42 14.54 -15.90
N ILE A 13 -5.26 15.19 -14.75
CA ILE A 13 -6.31 15.29 -13.71
C ILE A 13 -7.60 15.91 -14.27
N SER A 14 -7.48 16.83 -15.23
CA SER A 14 -8.63 17.46 -15.90
C SER A 14 -9.54 16.45 -16.63
N ASN A 15 -9.00 15.32 -17.09
CA ASN A 15 -9.75 14.23 -17.73
C ASN A 15 -10.60 13.41 -16.73
N TRP A 16 -10.51 13.73 -15.44
CA TRP A 16 -11.20 13.08 -14.34
C TRP A 16 -12.07 14.07 -13.53
N GLN A 17 -12.48 15.17 -14.15
CA GLN A 17 -13.33 16.19 -13.51
C GLN A 17 -14.76 15.70 -13.19
N ASP A 18 -15.22 14.66 -13.88
CA ASP A 18 -16.51 13.98 -13.70
C ASP A 18 -16.49 12.92 -12.60
N ALA A 19 -15.30 12.54 -12.12
CA ALA A 19 -15.13 11.49 -11.12
C ALA A 19 -15.43 12.00 -9.70
N GLY A 20 -15.98 11.13 -8.84
CA GLY A 20 -16.06 11.41 -7.41
C GLY A 20 -14.65 11.58 -6.83
N CYS A 21 -14.42 12.60 -6.02
CA CYS A 21 -13.08 12.92 -5.51
C CYS A 21 -12.97 12.68 -4.00
N VAL A 22 -11.90 12.00 -3.59
CA VAL A 22 -11.46 11.87 -2.20
C VAL A 22 -10.00 12.28 -2.08
N VAL A 23 -9.56 12.62 -0.87
CA VAL A 23 -8.22 13.18 -0.63
C VAL A 23 -7.41 12.25 0.27
N LEU A 24 -6.15 12.04 -0.09
CA LEU A 24 -5.14 11.39 0.76
C LEU A 24 -4.07 12.43 1.17
N GLY A 25 -3.88 12.58 2.48
CA GLY A 25 -3.05 13.62 3.08
C GLY A 25 -3.87 14.80 3.58
N ASN A 26 -3.18 15.79 4.14
CA ASN A 26 -3.76 17.00 4.72
C ASN A 26 -3.53 18.18 3.76
N PRO A 27 -4.57 18.70 3.10
CA PRO A 27 -4.50 19.96 2.37
C PRO A 27 -4.49 21.10 3.40
N SER A 28 -3.31 21.49 3.87
CA SER A 28 -3.17 22.39 5.03
C SER A 28 -3.18 23.88 4.67
N GLY A 29 -3.43 24.23 3.40
CA GLY A 29 -3.49 25.61 2.94
C GLY A 29 -4.06 25.75 1.52
N SER A 30 -4.48 26.97 1.16
CA SER A 30 -5.11 27.30 -0.13
C SER A 30 -4.19 27.19 -1.35
N THR A 31 -2.90 26.87 -1.15
CA THR A 31 -1.88 26.79 -2.20
C THR A 31 -1.26 25.41 -2.34
N GLU A 32 -1.65 24.43 -1.52
CA GLU A 32 -1.12 23.07 -1.66
C GLU A 32 -1.67 22.42 -2.93
N ARG A 33 -0.75 21.93 -3.75
CA ARG A 33 -1.06 21.26 -5.01
C ARG A 33 -1.10 19.76 -4.79
N VAL A 34 -2.02 19.12 -5.52
CA VAL A 34 -2.01 17.68 -5.74
C VAL A 34 -0.66 17.31 -6.34
N VAL A 35 0.09 16.42 -5.67
CA VAL A 35 1.39 15.95 -6.14
C VAL A 35 1.27 14.70 -7.00
N MET A 36 0.18 13.96 -6.84
CA MET A 36 -0.14 12.75 -7.59
C MET A 36 -1.65 12.49 -7.47
N ALA A 37 -2.25 11.81 -8.45
CA ALA A 37 -3.62 11.36 -8.34
C ALA A 37 -3.74 9.87 -8.73
N VAL A 38 -4.73 9.18 -8.18
CA VAL A 38 -5.10 7.83 -8.60
C VAL A 38 -6.50 7.87 -9.21
N GLY A 39 -6.61 7.43 -10.45
CA GLY A 39 -7.87 7.23 -11.14
C GLY A 39 -8.39 5.83 -10.94
N ILE A 40 -9.66 5.70 -10.63
CA ILE A 40 -10.30 4.41 -10.34
C ILE A 40 -11.58 4.30 -11.18
N SER A 41 -11.68 3.27 -11.98
CA SER A 41 -12.85 2.99 -12.84
C SER A 41 -13.52 1.69 -12.43
N VAL A 42 -14.84 1.73 -12.24
CA VAL A 42 -15.68 0.56 -11.94
C VAL A 42 -16.55 0.24 -13.16
N GLY A 43 -16.15 -0.76 -13.94
CA GLY A 43 -16.75 -1.05 -15.23
C GLY A 43 -16.72 0.16 -16.17
N SER A 44 -17.82 0.44 -16.86
CA SER A 44 -17.95 1.59 -17.76
C SER A 44 -18.65 2.80 -17.12
N GLY A 45 -18.92 2.77 -15.81
CA GLY A 45 -19.87 3.68 -15.17
C GLY A 45 -19.23 4.62 -14.16
N VAL A 46 -18.92 4.09 -12.97
CA VAL A 46 -18.48 4.91 -11.83
C VAL A 46 -16.99 5.17 -11.91
N ARG A 47 -16.60 6.44 -11.77
CA ARG A 47 -15.20 6.86 -11.70
C ARG A 47 -14.94 7.57 -10.37
N TRP A 48 -13.81 7.25 -9.76
CA TRP A 48 -13.28 7.93 -8.60
C TRP A 48 -11.88 8.46 -8.88
N ARG A 49 -11.52 9.52 -8.18
CA ARG A 49 -10.17 10.08 -8.13
C ARG A 49 -9.76 10.21 -6.67
N VAL A 50 -8.55 9.75 -6.35
CA VAL A 50 -7.90 10.01 -5.07
C VAL A 50 -6.78 11.02 -5.31
N ASP A 51 -6.93 12.23 -4.76
CA ASP A 51 -5.92 13.28 -4.85
C ASP A 51 -4.93 13.15 -3.69
N LEU A 52 -3.64 12.98 -4.01
CA LEU A 52 -2.56 12.87 -3.03
C LEU A 52 -1.90 14.24 -2.87
N PHE A 53 -1.81 14.72 -1.63
CA PHE A 53 -1.17 16.00 -1.29
C PHE A 53 0.25 15.79 -0.77
N ALA A 54 1.10 16.82 -0.85
CA ALA A 54 2.52 16.72 -0.46
C ALA A 54 2.76 16.20 0.97
N SER A 55 1.78 16.38 1.86
CA SER A 55 1.79 15.88 3.24
C SER A 55 1.79 14.35 3.37
N VAL A 56 1.52 13.60 2.29
CA VAL A 56 1.73 12.14 2.28
C VAL A 56 3.21 11.75 2.29
N GLY A 57 4.12 12.70 2.04
CA GLY A 57 5.56 12.48 1.98
C GLY A 57 6.10 12.33 0.55
N GLN A 58 7.43 12.26 0.44
CA GLN A 58 8.14 12.02 -0.82
C GLN A 58 8.18 10.53 -1.13
N SER A 59 8.01 10.19 -2.40
CA SER A 59 7.87 8.81 -2.86
C SER A 59 9.13 8.33 -3.56
N CYS A 60 9.73 7.24 -3.08
CA CYS A 60 10.75 6.47 -3.82
C CYS A 60 10.10 5.37 -4.66
N PHE A 61 8.99 4.82 -4.17
CA PHE A 61 8.21 3.77 -4.80
C PHE A 61 6.73 4.11 -4.71
N GLN A 62 5.96 3.71 -5.71
CA GLN A 62 4.51 3.84 -5.70
C GLN A 62 3.88 2.58 -6.27
N ASP A 63 2.75 2.18 -5.70
CA ASP A 63 1.99 1.04 -6.20
C ASP A 63 0.48 1.27 -6.02
N VAL A 64 -0.29 0.76 -6.97
CA VAL A 64 -1.75 0.78 -6.91
C VAL A 64 -2.27 -0.60 -7.31
N ARG A 65 -3.00 -1.25 -6.40
CA ARG A 65 -3.47 -2.63 -6.58
C ARG A 65 -4.96 -2.74 -6.32
N CYS A 66 -5.67 -3.38 -7.26
CA CYS A 66 -7.09 -3.71 -7.11
C CYS A 66 -7.22 -5.12 -6.52
N ILE A 67 -7.71 -5.25 -5.28
CA ILE A 67 -7.85 -6.51 -4.56
C ILE A 67 -9.32 -6.73 -4.22
N GLY A 68 -9.98 -7.64 -4.94
CA GLY A 68 -11.43 -7.78 -4.87
C GLY A 68 -12.13 -6.48 -5.28
N GLU A 69 -12.90 -5.89 -4.36
CA GLU A 69 -13.59 -4.61 -4.56
C GLU A 69 -12.82 -3.41 -4.00
N LEU A 70 -11.60 -3.61 -3.47
CA LEU A 70 -10.81 -2.57 -2.81
C LEU A 70 -9.64 -2.12 -3.69
N VAL A 71 -9.20 -0.88 -3.48
CA VAL A 71 -8.01 -0.32 -4.11
C VAL A 71 -6.99 0.05 -3.03
N TYR A 72 -5.82 -0.58 -3.08
CA TYR A 72 -4.67 -0.21 -2.26
C TYR A 72 -3.83 0.82 -3.01
N ILE A 73 -3.43 1.88 -2.31
CA ILE A 73 -2.63 2.98 -2.83
C ILE A 73 -1.43 3.15 -1.89
N GLY A 74 -0.24 2.80 -2.36
CA GLY A 74 1.01 3.03 -1.66
C GLY A 74 1.76 4.21 -2.27
N TYR A 75 2.07 5.21 -1.44
CA TYR A 75 2.80 6.40 -1.89
C TYR A 75 3.40 7.15 -0.70
N GLY A 76 4.64 7.62 -0.84
CA GLY A 76 5.27 8.45 0.18
C GLY A 76 5.46 7.67 1.48
N GLN A 77 4.90 8.16 2.59
CA GLN A 77 4.93 7.54 3.92
C GLN A 77 3.55 6.97 4.30
N GLN A 78 2.71 6.67 3.30
CA GLN A 78 1.33 6.24 3.52
C GLN A 78 1.00 5.01 2.69
N VAL A 79 0.16 4.15 3.26
CA VAL A 79 -0.67 3.22 2.49
C VAL A 79 -2.13 3.50 2.78
N ALA A 80 -2.94 3.58 1.74
CA ALA A 80 -4.37 3.80 1.84
C ALA A 80 -5.18 2.68 1.18
N VAL A 81 -6.35 2.39 1.74
CA VAL A 81 -7.32 1.44 1.23
C VAL A 81 -8.59 2.19 0.92
N PHE A 82 -8.97 2.18 -0.36
CA PHE A 82 -10.17 2.82 -0.87
C PHE A 82 -11.23 1.80 -1.25
N SER A 83 -12.47 2.07 -0.86
CA SER A 83 -13.65 1.32 -1.29
C SER A 83 -14.52 2.19 -2.20
N PRO A 84 -14.57 1.91 -3.51
CA PRO A 84 -15.45 2.60 -4.46
C PRO A 84 -16.94 2.46 -4.13
N LYS A 85 -17.31 1.39 -3.42
CA LYS A 85 -18.70 1.07 -3.05
C LYS A 85 -19.23 1.99 -1.96
N THR A 86 -18.38 2.34 -1.01
CA THR A 86 -18.73 3.17 0.16
C THR A 86 -18.14 4.57 0.08
N ALA A 87 -17.37 4.87 -0.97
CA ALA A 87 -16.61 6.12 -1.12
C ALA A 87 -15.69 6.42 0.08
N SER A 88 -15.24 5.39 0.79
CA SER A 88 -14.45 5.52 2.02
C SER A 88 -12.98 5.26 1.76
N LEU A 89 -12.12 6.11 2.31
CA LEU A 89 -10.67 5.98 2.28
C LEU A 89 -10.16 5.83 3.72
N ALA A 90 -9.46 4.74 4.01
CA ALA A 90 -8.70 4.55 5.24
C ALA A 90 -7.22 4.64 4.92
N SER A 91 -6.43 5.34 5.73
CA SER A 91 -4.99 5.51 5.52
C SER A 91 -4.19 5.16 6.75
N HIS A 92 -3.00 4.59 6.55
CA HIS A 92 -2.07 4.21 7.59
C HIS A 92 -0.69 4.79 7.30
N SER A 93 -0.15 5.53 8.27
CA SER A 93 1.21 6.04 8.22
C SER A 93 2.22 4.93 8.44
N LEU A 94 3.28 4.98 7.66
CA LEU A 94 4.38 4.04 7.64
C LEU A 94 5.60 4.70 8.31
N ASP A 95 6.42 3.88 8.95
CA ASP A 95 7.77 4.29 9.31
C ASP A 95 8.66 4.22 8.06
N GLY A 96 9.27 5.37 7.73
CA GLY A 96 9.97 5.60 6.47
C GLY A 96 9.04 5.63 5.25
N TYR A 97 9.55 5.19 4.10
CA TYR A 97 8.81 5.20 2.84
C TYR A 97 7.99 3.93 2.61
N PHE A 98 6.92 4.04 1.83
CA PHE A 98 6.22 2.92 1.21
C PHE A 98 7.16 2.19 0.25
N GLY A 99 7.28 0.87 0.41
CA GLY A 99 8.05 0.00 -0.47
C GLY A 99 7.20 -0.69 -1.53
N HIS A 100 6.37 -1.65 -1.11
CA HIS A 100 5.63 -2.50 -2.05
C HIS A 100 4.35 -3.10 -1.43
N VAL A 101 3.35 -3.39 -2.29
CA VAL A 101 2.14 -4.17 -1.94
C VAL A 101 2.30 -5.60 -2.46
N PHE A 102 2.32 -6.59 -1.57
CA PHE A 102 2.38 -8.01 -1.96
C PHE A 102 1.02 -8.69 -1.81
N THR A 103 0.62 -9.37 -2.87
CA THR A 103 -0.63 -10.13 -2.97
C THR A 103 -0.37 -11.63 -3.06
N THR A 104 -1.45 -12.42 -3.02
CA THR A 104 -1.38 -13.87 -3.29
C THR A 104 -0.69 -14.18 -4.63
N LEU A 105 -0.86 -13.32 -5.64
CA LEU A 105 -0.30 -13.52 -6.98
C LEU A 105 1.20 -13.20 -7.01
N ASP A 106 1.63 -12.13 -6.33
CA ASP A 106 3.05 -11.75 -6.31
C ASP A 106 3.91 -12.78 -5.58
N LEU A 107 3.35 -13.46 -4.57
CA LEU A 107 4.06 -14.40 -3.70
C LEU A 107 3.73 -15.88 -3.98
N GLU A 108 2.93 -16.15 -5.01
CA GLU A 108 2.43 -17.50 -5.36
C GLU A 108 1.91 -18.29 -4.14
N SER A 109 1.26 -17.60 -3.20
CA SER A 109 0.89 -18.17 -1.89
C SER A 109 -0.62 -18.16 -1.68
N PRO A 110 -1.32 -19.28 -1.92
CA PRO A 110 -2.76 -19.39 -1.66
C PRO A 110 -3.15 -19.13 -0.21
N ASN A 111 -2.23 -19.37 0.73
CA ASN A 111 -2.43 -19.17 2.16
C ASN A 111 -2.62 -17.70 2.54
N LEU A 112 -2.15 -16.76 1.71
CA LEU A 112 -2.40 -15.33 1.91
C LEU A 112 -3.85 -14.97 1.54
N GLY A 113 -4.44 -15.66 0.56
CA GLY A 113 -5.82 -15.48 0.12
C GLY A 113 -6.08 -14.07 -0.38
N SER A 114 -7.15 -13.44 0.10
CA SER A 114 -7.44 -12.03 -0.17
C SER A 114 -6.70 -11.05 0.75
N SER A 115 -5.84 -11.54 1.64
CA SER A 115 -5.03 -10.69 2.49
C SER A 115 -3.94 -10.00 1.66
N VAL A 116 -3.43 -8.89 2.17
CA VAL A 116 -2.37 -8.12 1.52
C VAL A 116 -1.25 -7.86 2.53
N LEU A 117 0.00 -7.96 2.10
CA LEU A 117 1.15 -7.51 2.86
C LEU A 117 1.66 -6.19 2.28
N VAL A 118 2.01 -5.23 3.15
CA VAL A 118 2.56 -3.93 2.74
C VAL A 118 3.89 -3.72 3.43
N ALA A 119 4.96 -3.60 2.65
CA ALA A 119 6.30 -3.33 3.15
C ALA A 119 6.60 -1.82 3.12
N SER A 120 7.28 -1.34 4.15
CA SER A 120 7.89 -0.01 4.21
C SER A 120 9.42 -0.12 4.30
N ALA A 121 10.10 1.00 4.59
CA ALA A 121 11.53 1.00 4.91
C ALA A 121 11.89 0.12 6.12
N SER A 122 11.01 0.02 7.13
CA SER A 122 11.34 -0.67 8.39
C SER A 122 10.21 -1.58 8.90
N GLU A 123 9.06 -1.62 8.22
CA GLU A 123 7.86 -2.29 8.67
C GLU A 123 7.30 -3.28 7.65
N LEU A 124 6.52 -4.24 8.16
CA LEU A 124 5.60 -5.06 7.38
C LEU A 124 4.21 -4.99 8.03
N LEU A 125 3.20 -4.67 7.24
CA LEU A 125 1.80 -4.63 7.66
C LEU A 125 1.03 -5.75 6.96
N ARG A 126 0.04 -6.33 7.64
CA ARG A 126 -0.91 -7.27 7.03
C ARG A 126 -2.33 -6.74 7.13
N PHE A 127 -3.03 -6.74 6.00
CA PHE A 127 -4.43 -6.41 5.89
C PHE A 127 -5.26 -7.64 5.55
N ASP A 128 -6.48 -7.72 6.05
CA ASP A 128 -7.45 -8.74 5.64
C ASP A 128 -8.11 -8.39 4.28
N GLY A 129 -8.96 -9.29 3.77
CA GLY A 129 -9.69 -9.07 2.52
C GLY A 129 -10.74 -7.96 2.56
N ALA A 130 -11.06 -7.43 3.73
CA ALA A 130 -11.95 -6.29 3.92
C ALA A 130 -11.18 -4.97 4.07
N GLY A 131 -9.85 -5.00 3.94
CA GLY A 131 -9.00 -3.82 4.05
C GLY A 131 -8.67 -3.42 5.49
N GLN A 132 -8.98 -4.25 6.49
CA GLN A 132 -8.67 -3.96 7.89
C GLN A 132 -7.25 -4.39 8.22
N LEU A 133 -6.53 -3.54 8.94
CA LEU A 133 -5.19 -3.86 9.44
C LEU A 133 -5.31 -4.95 10.51
N LEU A 134 -4.73 -6.12 10.24
CA LEU A 134 -4.67 -7.25 11.17
C LEU A 134 -3.51 -7.10 12.16
N TRP A 135 -2.33 -6.80 11.65
CA TRP A 135 -1.14 -6.57 12.45
C TRP A 135 -0.12 -5.70 11.72
N ARG A 136 0.79 -5.12 12.49
CA ARG A 136 1.95 -4.37 12.03
C ARG A 136 3.18 -4.87 12.76
N ARG A 137 4.24 -5.18 12.00
CA ARG A 137 5.55 -5.49 12.55
C ARG A 137 6.54 -4.39 12.17
N SER A 138 6.96 -3.62 13.17
CA SER A 138 7.98 -2.59 13.02
C SER A 138 9.37 -3.11 13.40
N GLY A 139 10.41 -2.35 13.03
CA GLY A 139 11.79 -2.64 13.37
C GLY A 139 12.35 -3.89 12.70
N LEU A 140 11.92 -4.17 11.47
CA LEU A 140 12.46 -5.26 10.64
C LEU A 140 13.80 -4.88 10.00
N GLY A 141 13.98 -3.60 9.70
CA GLY A 141 15.16 -3.00 9.09
C GLY A 141 15.15 -1.50 9.28
N ILE A 142 16.02 -0.81 8.55
CA ILE A 142 16.11 0.65 8.55
C ILE A 142 15.89 1.28 7.16
N ASP A 143 16.09 0.52 6.08
CA ASP A 143 16.07 1.05 4.71
C ASP A 143 15.60 0.03 3.65
N GLY A 144 14.61 -0.77 3.99
CA GLY A 144 13.93 -1.64 3.04
C GLY A 144 13.51 -2.96 3.66
N VAL A 145 12.33 -3.43 3.27
CA VAL A 145 11.80 -4.75 3.60
C VAL A 145 11.32 -5.40 2.32
N VAL A 146 11.81 -6.60 2.03
CA VAL A 146 11.43 -7.39 0.85
C VAL A 146 10.90 -8.74 1.29
N ILE A 147 9.76 -9.14 0.72
CA ILE A 147 9.14 -10.43 0.97
C ILE A 147 9.42 -11.36 -0.20
N HIS A 148 9.95 -12.53 0.09
CA HIS A 148 10.31 -13.53 -0.92
C HIS A 148 9.22 -14.57 -1.13
N ARG A 149 8.62 -15.04 -0.04
CA ARG A 149 7.57 -16.07 -0.10
C ARG A 149 6.77 -16.15 1.20
N VAL A 150 5.58 -16.73 1.09
CA VAL A 150 4.75 -17.14 2.23
C VAL A 150 4.48 -18.64 2.12
N GLN A 151 4.93 -19.40 3.13
CA GLN A 151 4.87 -20.86 3.14
C GLN A 151 4.58 -21.35 4.55
N ASP A 152 3.70 -22.35 4.69
CA ASP A 152 3.41 -23.04 5.95
C ASP A 152 3.06 -22.12 7.14
N GLY A 153 2.35 -21.02 6.85
CA GLY A 153 1.97 -20.03 7.86
C GLY A 153 3.09 -19.07 8.27
N GLU A 154 4.20 -19.04 7.54
CA GLU A 154 5.35 -18.17 7.78
C GLU A 154 5.62 -17.26 6.56
N ILE A 155 6.17 -16.08 6.84
CA ILE A 155 6.63 -15.09 5.88
C ILE A 155 8.15 -15.11 5.90
N PHE A 156 8.76 -15.26 4.73
CA PHE A 156 10.22 -15.21 4.55
C PHE A 156 10.58 -13.96 3.77
N GLY A 157 11.51 -13.19 4.30
CA GLY A 157 11.95 -11.93 3.69
C GLY A 157 13.33 -11.53 4.17
N ASP A 158 13.85 -10.46 3.57
CA ASP A 158 15.07 -9.79 4.01
C ASP A 158 14.75 -8.33 4.32
N ALA A 159 15.51 -7.75 5.23
CA ALA A 159 15.45 -6.33 5.54
C ALA A 159 16.85 -5.71 5.63
N GLU A 160 16.98 -4.47 5.18
CA GLU A 160 18.25 -3.75 5.17
C GLU A 160 18.59 -3.21 6.56
N TRP A 161 19.82 -3.45 7.00
CA TRP A 161 20.39 -2.94 8.25
C TRP A 161 21.71 -2.23 7.97
N ASP A 162 22.08 -1.31 8.85
CA ASP A 162 23.39 -0.68 8.81
C ASP A 162 24.52 -1.67 9.09
N PRO A 163 25.67 -1.54 8.38
CA PRO A 163 25.94 -0.57 7.30
C PRO A 163 25.20 -0.94 5.99
N PRO A 164 25.01 0.02 5.06
CA PRO A 164 24.32 -0.23 3.78
C PRO A 164 24.81 -1.49 3.07
N GLY A 165 23.88 -2.25 2.47
CA GLY A 165 24.12 -3.59 1.96
C GLY A 165 24.05 -4.69 3.02
N GLY A 166 23.81 -4.36 4.29
CA GLY A 166 23.69 -5.28 5.42
C GLY A 166 22.34 -6.01 5.50
N TRP A 167 21.84 -6.53 4.38
CA TRP A 167 20.57 -7.26 4.33
C TRP A 167 20.59 -8.50 5.24
N LYS A 168 19.57 -8.62 6.08
CA LYS A 168 19.39 -9.76 7.00
C LYS A 168 18.06 -10.42 6.76
N SER A 169 18.10 -11.75 6.68
CA SER A 169 16.88 -12.55 6.60
C SER A 169 16.10 -12.53 7.90
N PHE A 170 14.78 -12.49 7.76
CA PHE A 170 13.84 -12.65 8.86
C PHE A 170 12.78 -13.69 8.50
N ARG A 171 12.12 -14.16 9.55
CA ARG A 171 10.97 -15.05 9.45
C ARG A 171 9.90 -14.59 10.41
N LEU A 172 8.69 -14.39 9.90
CA LEU A 172 7.54 -13.99 10.70
C LEU A 172 6.43 -15.01 10.62
N ARG A 173 5.65 -15.15 11.68
CA ARG A 173 4.36 -15.84 11.62
C ARG A 173 3.37 -15.00 10.81
N LEU A 174 2.66 -15.63 9.87
CA LEU A 174 1.68 -14.96 9.01
C LEU A 174 0.48 -14.45 9.81
N ASP A 175 0.05 -15.17 10.84
CA ASP A 175 -1.13 -14.84 11.65
C ASP A 175 -0.91 -13.68 12.62
N SER A 176 0.30 -13.53 13.17
CA SER A 176 0.59 -12.52 14.21
C SER A 176 1.64 -11.46 13.82
N GLY A 177 2.46 -11.71 12.79
CA GLY A 177 3.61 -10.86 12.46
C GLY A 177 4.76 -10.98 13.47
N GLU A 178 4.70 -11.93 14.40
CA GLU A 178 5.77 -12.18 15.37
C GLU A 178 6.98 -12.85 14.72
N ILE A 179 8.18 -12.51 15.19
CA ILE A 179 9.41 -13.17 14.75
C ILE A 179 9.39 -14.64 15.19
N CYS A 180 9.57 -15.55 14.24
CA CYS A 180 9.85 -16.94 14.55
C CYS A 180 11.26 -17.02 15.13
N GLN A 181 11.40 -17.49 16.37
CA GLN A 181 12.71 -17.77 16.95
C GLN A 181 13.36 -18.95 16.20
N SER A 182 14.64 -18.79 15.88
CA SER A 182 15.51 -19.85 15.39
C SER A 182 15.86 -20.84 16.49
#